data_AF-A0A7D5S5G7-F1
#
_entry.id   AF-A0A7D5S5G7-F1
#
_cell.length_a   1.000
_cell.length_b   1.000
_cell.length_c   1.000
_cell.angle_alpha   90.00
_cell.angle_beta   90.00
_cell.angle_gamma   90.00
#
_symmetry.space_group_name_H-M   'P 1'
#
loop_
_entity.id
_entity.type
_entity.pdbx_description
1 polymer ?
#
loop_
_entity_poly.entity_id
_entity_poly.type
_entity_poly.pdbx_seq_one_letter_code
_entity_poly.pdbx_strand_id
1 'polypeptide(L)' 'MKLNLLSIILLLTALKSKAQATVPPGESAALLRENGQIYLVVLVLLTIFAGIIFMLVRLDRKISKLENKN' A
#
# COMPACT_ATOMS: atom_id res chain seq x y z
N MET A 1 -2.06 -21.43 18.74
CA MET A 1 -2.59 -20.32 17.92
C MET A 1 -1.74 -20.14 16.65
N LYS A 2 -1.91 -21.03 15.65
CA LYS A 2 -1.05 -21.04 14.43
C LYS A 2 -1.82 -20.86 13.13
N LEU A 3 -3.13 -20.56 13.19
CA LEU A 3 -3.99 -20.44 12.00
C LEU A 3 -4.25 -18.99 11.55
N ASN A 4 -3.97 -17.99 12.39
CA ASN A 4 -4.33 -16.60 12.11
C ASN A 4 -3.44 -15.95 11.01
N LEU A 5 -2.17 -16.35 10.92
CA LEU A 5 -1.25 -15.72 9.95
C LEU A 5 -1.61 -16.09 8.50
N LEU A 6 -2.00 -17.35 8.26
CA LEU A 6 -2.38 -17.82 6.93
C LEU A 6 -3.72 -17.21 6.47
N SER A 7 -4.67 -17.05 7.40
CA SER A 7 -5.94 -16.36 7.12
C SER A 7 -5.73 -14.87 6.80
N ILE A 8 -4.80 -14.20 7.49
CA ILE A 8 -4.43 -12.81 7.19
C ILE A 8 -3.79 -12.70 5.80
N ILE A 9 -2.85 -13.59 5.45
CA ILE A 9 -2.21 -13.59 4.12
C ILE A 9 -3.24 -13.84 3.01
N LEU A 10 -4.18 -14.77 3.21
CA LEU A 10 -5.26 -15.06 2.26
C LEU A 10 -6.24 -13.88 2.12
N LEU A 11 -6.49 -13.14 3.20
CA LEU A 11 -7.30 -11.92 3.15
C LEU A 11 -6.58 -10.81 2.37
N LEU A 12 -5.27 -10.64 2.54
CA LEU A 12 -4.49 -9.63 1.80
C LEU A 12 -4.44 -9.91 0.29
N THR A 13 -4.40 -11.18 -0.14
CA THR A 13 -4.42 -11.52 -1.56
C THR A 13 -5.80 -11.32 -2.19
N ALA A 14 -6.89 -11.52 -1.44
CA ALA A 14 -8.25 -11.25 -1.89
C ALA A 14 -8.49 -9.76 -2.23
N LEU A 15 -7.86 -8.82 -1.52
CA LEU A 15 -7.94 -7.39 -1.85
C LEU A 15 -7.30 -7.02 -3.20
N LYS A 16 -6.32 -7.82 -3.68
CA LYS A 16 -5.66 -7.57 -4.98
C LYS A 16 -6.43 -8.16 -6.17
N SER A 17 -7.44 -8.99 -5.91
CA SER A 17 -8.18 -9.71 -6.95
C SER A 17 -9.15 -8.86 -7.77
N LYS A 18 -9.33 -7.56 -7.45
CA LYS A 18 -10.20 -6.65 -8.20
C LYS A 18 -9.52 -5.89 -9.34
N ALA A 19 -8.23 -6.14 -9.60
CA ALA A 19 -7.46 -5.47 -10.65
C ALA A 19 -7.28 -6.27 -11.95
N GLN A 20 -7.78 -7.50 -12.05
CA GLN A 20 -7.74 -8.31 -13.28
C GLN A 20 -8.87 -7.92 -14.26
N ALA A 21 -9.05 -6.62 -14.49
CA ALA A 21 -9.84 -6.18 -15.63
C ALA A 21 -9.02 -6.51 -16.89
N THR A 22 -9.46 -7.51 -17.65
CA THR A 22 -8.97 -7.75 -19.01
C THR A 22 -9.44 -6.59 -19.88
N VAL A 23 -8.67 -5.51 -19.90
CA VAL A 23 -8.98 -4.35 -20.74
C VAL A 23 -8.58 -4.69 -22.18
N PRO A 24 -9.45 -4.47 -23.19
CA PRO A 24 -9.10 -4.66 -24.59
C PRO A 24 -7.81 -3.90 -24.95
N PRO A 25 -6.95 -4.45 -25.84
CA PRO A 25 -5.74 -3.75 -26.27
C PRO A 25 -6.14 -2.49 -27.04
N GLY A 26 -6.15 -1.34 -26.38
CA GLY A 26 -6.46 -0.03 -26.99
C GLY A 26 -7.21 0.95 -26.09
N GLU A 27 -8.11 0.47 -25.21
CA GLU A 27 -8.99 1.34 -24.42
C GLU A 27 -8.40 1.79 -23.07
N SER A 28 -7.48 1.01 -22.50
CA SER A 28 -6.85 1.30 -21.20
C SER A 28 -5.86 2.46 -21.24
N ALA A 29 -5.34 2.80 -22.42
CA ALA A 29 -4.34 3.86 -22.59
C ALA A 29 -4.95 5.25 -22.82
N ALA A 30 -6.23 5.33 -23.22
CA ALA A 30 -6.89 6.60 -23.52
C ALA A 30 -7.21 7.40 -22.24
N LEU A 31 -7.60 6.72 -21.15
CA LEU A 31 -7.92 7.35 -19.86
C LEU A 31 -6.71 7.98 -19.16
N LEU A 32 -5.49 7.53 -19.48
CA LEU A 32 -4.25 8.05 -18.89
C LEU A 32 -3.68 9.27 -19.63
N ARG A 33 -4.17 9.58 -20.84
CA ARG A 33 -3.53 10.57 -21.71
C ARG A 33 -4.13 11.97 -21.61
N GLU A 34 -5.40 12.12 -21.24
CA GLU A 34 -6.02 13.45 -21.12
C GLU A 34 -5.93 14.08 -19.73
N ASN A 35 -6.00 13.29 -18.65
CA ASN A 35 -6.01 13.82 -17.27
C ASN A 35 -5.31 12.91 -16.22
N GLY A 36 -4.76 11.76 -16.63
CA GLY A 36 -4.34 10.69 -15.70
C GLY A 36 -2.97 10.87 -15.03
N GLN A 37 -2.14 11.82 -15.48
CA GLN A 37 -0.77 11.96 -14.99
C GLN A 37 -0.70 12.51 -13.56
N ILE A 38 -1.61 13.43 -13.18
CA ILE A 38 -1.66 13.97 -11.81
C ILE A 38 -2.03 12.86 -10.81
N TYR A 39 -2.94 11.95 -11.19
CA TYR A 39 -3.38 10.86 -10.30
C TYR A 39 -2.22 9.92 -9.94
N LEU A 40 -1.36 9.59 -10.90
CA LEU A 40 -0.15 8.79 -10.65
C LEU A 40 0.82 9.52 -9.73
N VAL A 41 1.03 10.82 -9.93
CA VAL A 41 1.90 11.62 -9.07
C VAL A 41 1.35 11.65 -7.65
N VAL A 42 0.05 11.92 -7.47
CA VAL A 42 -0.61 11.92 -6.15
C VAL A 42 -0.50 10.55 -5.48
N LEU A 43 -0.69 9.45 -6.22
CA LEU A 43 -0.55 8.09 -5.70
C LEU A 43 0.88 7.81 -5.19
N VAL A 44 1.90 8.20 -5.95
CA VAL A 44 3.30 8.08 -5.52
C VAL A 44 3.57 8.94 -4.30
N LEU A 45 3.07 10.17 -4.28
CA LEU A 45 3.24 11.11 -3.17
C LEU A 45 2.63 10.59 -1.88
N LEU A 46 1.40 10.07 -1.94
CA LEU A 46 0.72 9.41 -0.82
C LEU A 46 1.48 8.17 -0.34
N THR A 47 2.04 7.39 -1.27
CA THR A 47 2.83 6.19 -0.92
C THR A 47 4.10 6.57 -0.15
N ILE A 48 4.82 7.59 -0.60
CA ILE A 48 6.02 8.10 0.08
C ILE A 48 5.63 8.65 1.47
N PHE A 49 4.57 9.47 1.54
CA PHE A 49 4.09 10.04 2.81
C PHE A 49 3.69 8.95 3.82
N ALA A 50 2.92 7.96 3.37
CA ALA A 50 2.53 6.83 4.19
C ALA A 50 3.75 6.04 4.69
N GLY A 51 4.75 5.84 3.82
CA GLY A 51 6.01 5.19 4.18
C GLY A 51 6.78 5.95 5.28
N ILE A 52 6.85 7.28 5.18
CA ILE A 52 7.52 8.13 6.17
C ILE A 52 6.78 8.07 7.52
N ILE A 53 5.46 8.26 7.53
CA ILE A 53 4.65 8.21 8.75
C ILE A 53 4.79 6.84 9.41
N PHE A 54 4.69 5.77 8.63
CA PHE A 54 4.85 4.41 9.12
C PHE A 54 6.24 4.18 9.75
N MET A 55 7.30 4.67 9.11
CA MET A 55 8.66 4.55 9.62
C MET A 55 8.82 5.31 10.93
N LEU A 56 8.30 6.54 11.03
CA LEU A 56 8.35 7.33 12.26
C LEU A 56 7.63 6.64 13.41
N VAL A 57 6.39 6.18 13.21
CA VAL A 57 5.64 5.45 14.24
C VAL A 57 6.38 4.17 14.66
N ARG A 58 6.98 3.45 13.72
CA ARG A 58 7.77 2.25 14.04
C ARG A 58 9.02 2.59 14.86
N LEU A 59 9.71 3.67 14.51
CA LEU A 59 10.92 4.12 15.19
C LEU A 59 10.61 4.57 16.62
N ASP A 60 9.57 5.38 16.79
CA ASP A 60 9.10 5.88 18.07
C ASP A 60 8.78 4.74 19.05
N ARG A 61 8.00 3.75 18.59
CA ARG A 61 7.69 2.55 19.38
C ARG A 61 8.92 1.73 19.73
N LYS A 62 9.95 1.72 18.87
CA LYS A 62 11.20 1.01 19.15
C LYS A 62 12.02 1.74 20.20
N ILE A 63 12.10 3.06 20.11
CA ILE A 63 12.82 3.92 21.06
C ILE A 63 12.15 3.83 22.44
N SER A 64 10.83 4.01 22.52
CA SER A 64 10.07 3.92 23.79
C SER A 64 10.23 2.55 24.49
N LYS A 65 10.38 1.47 23.71
CA LYS A 65 10.68 0.13 24.26
C LYS A 65 12.10 -0.01 24.79
N LEU A 66 13.07 0.70 24.20
CA LEU A 66 14.44 0.71 24.71
C LEU A 66 14.53 1.55 25.97
N GLU A 67 13.78 2.66 26.04
CA GLU A 67 13.72 3.53 27.21
C GLU A 67 13.08 2.84 28.41
N ASN A 68 11.99 2.11 28.23
CA ASN A 68 11.31 1.35 29.31
C ASN A 68 12.06 0.08 29.78
N LYS A 69 13.23 -0.26 29.21
CA LYS A 69 14.02 -1.44 29.61
C LYS A 69 15.25 -1.08 30.46
N ASN A 70 15.48 0.20 30.74
CA ASN A 70 16.36 0.69 31.81
C ASN A 70 15.51 1.16 32.99
#